data_AF-A0A2W4NTK1-F1
#
_entry.id   AF-A0A2W4NTK1-F1
#
_cell.length_a   1.000
_cell.length_b   1.000
_cell.length_c   1.000
_cell.angle_alpha   90.00
_cell.angle_beta   90.00
_cell.angle_gamma   90.00
#
_symmetry.space_group_name_H-M   'P 1'
#
loop_
_entity.id
_entity.type
_entity.pdbx_description
1 polymer ?
#
loop_
_entity_poly.entity_id
_entity_poly.type
_entity_poly.pdbx_seq_one_letter_code
_entity_poly.pdbx_strand_id
1 'polypeptide(L)'
;MRGGSIFLKDELSVLYSTAFIYGLGTSAWLTLQIKPQTVAGALLPFAAITTASVGSVAVADNYRPLRRGLAHSIAAGLYIGFGQGVWVVGYEHSRQSRLGEERWGPETVSTLLWAGATAGGFAGALIGGARGSTPGRASYVASTTLWGGLITGFTGALFEPDDRRRGEVAYLAAGIGYNLGLVTGVLTAAYASPSVARVRFVDLGGIGGALASAGGYALIAGDDADPRAGLGIAALGAAVGLGVSWWLTSDMPEDRRKTPEKAERRAGTVRALVTPVEGGILAGLAGDL
;
A
#
# COMPACT_ATOMS: atom_id res chain seq x y z
N MET A 1 -11.20 36.61 -5.50
CA MET A 1 -10.94 35.87 -4.26
C MET A 1 -11.41 34.43 -4.46
N ARG A 2 -10.46 33.47 -4.60
CA ARG A 2 -10.75 32.09 -5.03
C ARG A 2 -10.93 31.19 -3.80
N GLY A 3 -12.15 30.70 -3.56
CA GLY A 3 -12.48 29.74 -2.50
C GLY A 3 -11.97 28.31 -2.73
N GLY A 4 -10.69 28.17 -3.10
CA GLY A 4 -10.06 26.87 -3.42
C GLY A 4 -9.12 26.30 -2.36
N SER A 5 -9.01 26.91 -1.18
CA SER A 5 -7.84 26.74 -0.31
C SER A 5 -7.92 25.63 0.75
N ILE A 6 -9.08 25.02 1.01
CA ILE A 6 -9.21 24.04 2.11
C ILE A 6 -8.80 22.63 1.64
N PHE A 7 -9.31 22.17 0.49
CA PHE A 7 -9.00 20.82 -0.03
C PHE A 7 -7.54 20.64 -0.45
N LEU A 8 -6.84 21.72 -0.80
CA LEU A 8 -5.42 21.67 -1.19
C LEU A 8 -4.49 21.45 0.02
N LYS A 9 -4.87 21.92 1.21
CA LYS A 9 -4.02 21.89 2.41
C LYS A 9 -3.81 20.47 2.93
N ASP A 10 -4.87 19.68 3.03
CA ASP A 10 -4.78 18.30 3.53
C ASP A 10 -3.99 17.41 2.55
N GLU A 11 -4.15 17.61 1.24
CA GLU A 11 -3.37 16.89 0.23
C GLU A 11 -1.88 17.22 0.29
N LEU A 12 -1.54 18.49 0.51
CA LEU A 12 -0.16 18.93 0.68
C LEU A 12 0.44 18.35 1.97
N SER A 13 -0.27 18.37 3.09
CA SER A 13 0.21 17.76 4.34
C SER A 13 0.56 16.27 4.15
N VAL A 14 -0.27 15.52 3.41
CA VAL A 14 0.03 14.11 3.09
C VAL A 14 1.28 14.00 2.21
N LEU A 15 1.44 14.85 1.19
CA LEU A 15 2.61 14.80 0.32
C LEU A 15 3.90 15.18 1.05
N TYR A 16 3.89 16.22 1.89
CA TYR A 16 5.03 16.62 2.70
C TYR A 16 5.43 15.55 3.71
N SER A 17 4.47 14.97 4.42
CA SER A 17 4.73 13.88 5.37
C SER A 17 5.32 12.67 4.64
N THR A 18 4.76 12.34 3.47
CA THR A 18 5.25 11.23 2.66
C THR A 18 6.64 11.50 2.10
N ALA A 19 6.93 12.71 1.63
CA ALA A 19 8.25 13.09 1.15
C ALA A 19 9.31 13.07 2.26
N PHE A 20 8.93 13.47 3.47
CA PHE A 20 9.79 13.34 4.65
C PHE A 20 10.09 11.87 4.96
N ILE A 21 9.06 11.01 5.05
CA ILE A 21 9.23 9.57 5.31
C ILE A 21 10.05 8.90 4.21
N TYR A 22 9.76 9.19 2.94
CA TYR A 22 10.51 8.67 1.80
C TYR A 22 11.96 9.14 1.82
N GLY A 23 12.21 10.39 2.20
CA GLY A 23 13.54 10.95 2.41
C GLY A 23 14.32 10.16 3.46
N LEU A 24 13.73 9.96 4.66
CA LEU A 24 14.33 9.14 5.72
C LEU A 24 14.60 7.70 5.26
N GLY A 25 13.66 7.08 4.55
CA GLY A 25 13.83 5.73 4.00
C GLY A 25 14.96 5.64 2.99
N THR A 26 15.07 6.63 2.10
CA THR A 26 16.15 6.73 1.11
C THR A 26 17.50 6.97 1.78
N SER A 27 17.56 7.80 2.82
CA SER A 27 18.76 8.01 3.64
C SER A 27 19.19 6.73 4.34
N ALA A 28 18.26 6.00 4.95
CA ALA A 28 18.55 4.72 5.60
C ALA A 28 19.06 3.68 4.59
N TRP A 29 18.41 3.57 3.43
CA TRP A 29 18.88 2.73 2.33
C TRP A 29 20.31 3.10 1.91
N LEU A 30 20.60 4.38 1.64
CA LEU A 30 21.92 4.81 1.21
C LEU A 30 22.99 4.54 2.28
N THR A 31 22.68 4.79 3.56
CA THR A 31 23.59 4.51 4.67
C THR A 31 23.92 3.02 4.78
N LEU A 32 22.97 2.12 4.49
CA LEU A 32 23.25 0.68 4.40
C LEU A 32 24.16 0.32 3.22
N GLN A 33 24.05 1.02 2.09
CA GLN A 33 24.91 0.78 0.92
C GLN A 33 26.35 1.25 1.15
N ILE A 34 26.53 2.46 1.70
CA ILE A 34 27.87 3.09 1.81
C ILE A 34 28.62 2.70 3.08
N LYS A 35 27.93 2.11 4.08
CA LYS A 35 28.50 1.66 5.37
C LYS A 35 29.48 2.67 5.99
N PRO A 36 29.01 3.88 6.33
CA PRO A 36 29.88 4.95 6.78
C PRO A 36 30.55 4.58 8.10
N GLN A 37 31.85 4.83 8.20
CA GLN A 37 32.65 4.51 9.40
C GLN A 37 32.56 5.60 10.48
N THR A 38 31.85 6.70 10.22
CA THR A 38 31.73 7.84 11.14
C THR A 38 30.27 8.22 11.34
N VAL A 39 29.95 8.74 12.53
CA VAL A 39 28.62 9.27 12.86
C VAL A 39 28.22 10.38 11.89
N ALA A 40 29.15 11.28 11.55
CA ALA A 40 28.90 12.34 10.57
C ALA A 40 28.54 11.77 9.19
N GLY A 41 29.26 10.74 8.72
CA GLY A 41 28.96 10.05 7.47
C GLY A 41 27.61 9.33 7.49
N ALA A 42 27.19 8.83 8.66
CA ALA A 42 25.87 8.21 8.85
C ALA A 42 24.73 9.22 8.86
N LEU A 43 24.93 10.42 9.43
CA LEU A 43 23.89 11.45 9.57
C LEU A 43 23.73 12.34 8.32
N LEU A 44 24.79 12.51 7.53
CA LEU A 44 24.78 13.39 6.36
C LEU A 44 23.70 13.01 5.32
N PRO A 45 23.51 11.72 4.94
CA PRO A 45 22.42 11.32 4.07
C PRO A 45 21.04 11.70 4.60
N PHE A 46 20.82 11.62 5.92
CA PHE A 46 19.54 11.99 6.55
C PHE A 46 19.27 13.48 6.41
N ALA A 47 20.25 14.33 6.74
CA ALA A 47 20.11 15.77 6.61
C ALA A 47 19.92 16.18 5.14
N ALA A 48 20.75 15.67 4.23
CA ALA A 48 20.75 16.09 2.83
C ALA A 48 19.52 15.58 2.06
N ILE A 49 19.26 14.26 2.07
CA ILE A 49 18.23 13.65 1.21
C ILE A 49 16.82 13.95 1.72
N THR A 50 16.61 13.95 3.05
CA THR A 50 15.30 14.29 3.61
C THR A 50 14.94 15.75 3.31
N THR A 51 15.90 16.66 3.48
CA THR A 51 15.71 18.08 3.13
C THR A 51 15.48 18.25 1.63
N ALA A 52 16.24 17.55 0.78
CA ALA A 52 16.05 17.59 -0.67
C ALA A 52 14.67 17.06 -1.09
N SER A 53 14.19 15.99 -0.45
CA SER A 53 12.89 15.39 -0.73
C SER A 53 11.75 16.35 -0.38
N VAL A 54 11.76 16.92 0.82
CA VAL A 54 10.77 17.92 1.26
C VAL A 54 10.88 19.21 0.43
N GLY A 55 12.10 19.66 0.16
CA GLY A 55 12.38 20.83 -0.67
C GLY A 55 11.87 20.69 -2.09
N SER A 56 12.00 19.50 -2.70
CA SER A 56 11.47 19.23 -4.04
C SER A 56 9.95 19.37 -4.12
N VAL A 57 9.23 18.96 -3.07
CA VAL A 57 7.77 19.17 -2.97
C VAL A 57 7.44 20.65 -2.84
N ALA A 58 8.16 21.38 -1.98
CA ALA A 58 7.96 22.82 -1.81
C ALA A 58 8.24 23.61 -3.09
N VAL A 59 9.27 23.22 -3.84
CA VAL A 59 9.56 23.78 -5.16
C VAL A 59 8.44 23.47 -6.13
N ALA A 60 8.02 22.21 -6.25
CA ALA A 60 6.96 21.79 -7.16
C ALA A 60 5.64 22.53 -6.89
N ASP A 61 5.26 22.69 -5.62
CA ASP A 61 4.05 23.39 -5.20
C ASP A 61 4.08 24.89 -5.56
N ASN A 62 5.23 25.54 -5.37
CA ASN A 62 5.40 26.96 -5.72
C ASN A 62 5.36 27.24 -7.23
N TYR A 63 5.82 26.30 -8.07
CA TYR A 63 5.86 26.50 -9.52
C TYR A 63 4.52 26.25 -10.21
N ARG A 64 3.80 25.18 -9.85
CA ARG A 64 2.49 24.87 -10.43
C ARG A 64 1.61 24.17 -9.39
N PRO A 65 0.36 24.65 -9.17
CA PRO A 65 -0.57 23.97 -8.30
C PRO A 65 -0.78 22.52 -8.76
N LEU A 66 -0.54 21.57 -7.87
CA LEU A 66 -0.74 20.15 -8.16
C LEU A 66 -2.23 19.89 -8.44
N ARG A 67 -2.49 18.98 -9.38
CA ARG A 67 -3.86 18.53 -9.65
C ARG A 67 -4.40 17.80 -8.41
N ARG A 68 -5.66 18.04 -8.06
CA ARG A 68 -6.35 17.28 -7.00
C ARG A 68 -6.16 15.78 -7.21
N GLY A 69 -5.85 15.07 -6.13
CA GLY A 69 -5.61 13.63 -6.08
C GLY A 69 -4.20 13.20 -6.48
N LEU A 70 -3.38 14.07 -7.10
CA LEU A 70 -2.03 13.69 -7.53
C LEU A 70 -1.12 13.39 -6.34
N ALA A 71 -1.09 14.29 -5.35
CA ALA A 71 -0.35 14.14 -4.11
C ALA A 71 -0.66 12.80 -3.41
N HIS A 72 -1.95 12.52 -3.22
CA HIS A 72 -2.41 11.27 -2.63
C HIS A 72 -2.09 10.04 -3.49
N SER A 73 -2.15 10.15 -4.82
CA SER A 73 -1.81 9.06 -5.74
C SER A 73 -0.33 8.71 -5.68
N ILE A 74 0.57 9.70 -5.60
CA ILE A 74 2.01 9.49 -5.37
C ILE A 74 2.22 8.79 -4.03
N ALA A 75 1.59 9.30 -2.97
CA ALA A 75 1.74 8.72 -1.63
C ALA A 75 1.23 7.28 -1.58
N ALA A 76 0.02 7.02 -2.08
CA ALA A 76 -0.52 5.67 -2.20
C ALA A 76 0.42 4.76 -3.01
N GLY A 77 0.95 5.25 -4.14
CA GLY A 77 1.92 4.55 -4.96
C GLY A 77 3.18 4.15 -4.19
N LEU A 78 3.79 5.08 -3.44
CA LEU A 78 4.96 4.81 -2.61
C LEU A 78 4.69 3.69 -1.59
N TYR A 79 3.56 3.75 -0.88
CA TYR A 79 3.19 2.71 0.09
C TYR A 79 2.87 1.37 -0.57
N ILE A 80 2.19 1.38 -1.72
CA ILE A 80 1.87 0.16 -2.48
C ILE A 80 3.16 -0.51 -2.94
N GLY A 81 4.07 0.25 -3.53
CA GLY A 81 5.37 -0.24 -3.99
C GLY A 81 6.24 -0.76 -2.85
N PHE A 82 6.27 -0.06 -1.72
CA PHE A 82 6.94 -0.53 -0.51
C PHE A 82 6.36 -1.86 -0.02
N GLY A 83 5.03 -1.97 0.03
CA GLY A 83 4.35 -3.19 0.45
C GLY A 83 4.66 -4.39 -0.44
N GLN A 84 4.74 -4.21 -1.77
CA GLN A 84 5.22 -5.27 -2.68
C GLN A 84 6.62 -5.75 -2.29
N GLY A 85 7.53 -4.83 -1.98
CA GLY A 85 8.87 -5.17 -1.49
C GLY A 85 8.83 -5.99 -0.19
N VAL A 86 7.95 -5.62 0.76
CA VAL A 86 7.78 -6.35 2.03
C VAL A 86 7.33 -7.79 1.78
N TRP A 87 6.38 -8.02 0.87
CA TRP A 87 5.91 -9.39 0.59
C TRP A 87 6.98 -10.24 -0.09
N VAL A 88 7.72 -9.68 -1.05
CA VAL A 88 8.83 -10.38 -1.72
C VAL A 88 9.93 -10.74 -0.72
N VAL A 89 10.39 -9.77 0.07
CA VAL A 89 11.42 -10.00 1.09
C VAL A 89 10.94 -11.02 2.13
N GLY A 90 9.70 -10.93 2.59
CA GLY A 90 9.15 -11.85 3.58
C GLY A 90 9.03 -13.28 3.06
N TYR A 91 8.61 -13.44 1.80
CA TYR A 91 8.57 -14.75 1.13
C TYR A 91 9.97 -15.37 1.04
N GLU A 92 10.94 -14.61 0.53
CA GLU A 92 12.32 -15.09 0.35
C GLU A 92 12.98 -15.39 1.69
N HIS A 93 12.78 -14.55 2.70
CA HIS A 93 13.27 -14.79 4.05
C HIS A 93 12.69 -16.08 4.66
N SER A 94 11.40 -16.32 4.46
CA SER A 94 10.73 -17.53 4.95
C SER A 94 11.23 -18.77 4.20
N ARG A 95 11.38 -18.68 2.87
CA ARG A 95 11.90 -19.77 2.03
C ARG A 95 13.33 -20.14 2.40
N GLN A 96 14.22 -19.15 2.51
CA GLN A 96 15.64 -19.37 2.88
C GLN A 96 15.77 -19.99 4.27
N SER A 97 14.97 -19.51 5.24
CA SER A 97 14.95 -20.08 6.59
C SER A 97 14.50 -21.55 6.61
N ARG A 98 13.56 -21.93 5.73
CA ARG A 98 13.13 -23.31 5.59
C ARG A 98 14.21 -24.19 4.94
N LEU A 99 14.84 -23.70 3.87
CA LEU A 99 15.84 -24.42 3.09
C LEU A 99 17.22 -24.46 3.76
N GLY A 100 17.45 -23.66 4.80
CA GLY A 100 18.77 -23.52 5.43
C GLY A 100 19.76 -22.74 4.55
N GLU A 101 19.25 -21.89 3.66
CA GLU A 101 20.05 -21.06 2.78
C GLU A 101 20.48 -19.77 3.47
N GLU A 102 21.54 -19.16 2.94
CA GLU A 102 21.98 -17.84 3.39
C GLU A 102 20.89 -16.79 3.11
N ARG A 103 20.59 -15.99 4.14
CA ARG A 103 19.58 -14.94 4.05
C ARG A 103 20.11 -13.74 3.28
N TRP A 104 19.22 -13.06 2.56
CA TRP A 104 19.57 -11.78 1.97
C TRP A 104 20.10 -10.79 3.00
N GLY A 105 21.21 -10.13 2.65
CA GLY A 105 21.80 -9.08 3.46
C GLY A 105 20.88 -7.85 3.58
N PRO A 106 21.08 -7.00 4.62
CA PRO A 106 20.33 -5.77 4.80
C PRO A 106 20.34 -4.84 3.58
N GLU A 107 21.40 -4.87 2.79
CA GLU A 107 21.60 -4.07 1.58
C GLU A 107 20.64 -4.48 0.47
N THR A 108 20.47 -5.80 0.26
CA THR A 108 19.53 -6.36 -0.72
C THR A 108 18.10 -6.09 -0.28
N VAL A 109 17.79 -6.35 0.99
CA VAL A 109 16.46 -6.10 1.56
C VAL A 109 16.06 -4.64 1.44
N SER A 110 16.92 -3.73 1.89
CA SER A 110 16.65 -2.29 1.80
C SER A 110 16.53 -1.81 0.35
N THR A 111 17.33 -2.34 -0.57
CA THR A 111 17.25 -2.00 -2.00
C THR A 111 15.91 -2.40 -2.60
N LEU A 112 15.41 -3.61 -2.32
CA LEU A 112 14.11 -4.05 -2.82
C LEU A 112 12.96 -3.22 -2.27
N LEU A 113 12.99 -2.89 -0.97
CA LEU A 113 11.98 -2.04 -0.34
C LEU A 113 11.99 -0.62 -0.92
N TRP A 114 13.18 -0.02 -1.05
CA TRP A 114 13.35 1.32 -1.63
C TRP A 114 12.96 1.35 -3.11
N ALA A 115 13.42 0.39 -3.91
CA ALA A 115 13.13 0.31 -5.33
C ALA A 115 11.64 0.10 -5.57
N GLY A 116 11.01 -0.80 -4.80
CA GLY A 116 9.56 -1.00 -4.82
C GLY A 116 8.81 0.29 -4.53
N ALA A 117 9.13 0.95 -3.41
CA ALA A 117 8.52 2.23 -3.05
C ALA A 117 8.67 3.26 -4.18
N THR A 118 9.89 3.47 -4.67
CA THR A 118 10.21 4.42 -5.75
C THR A 118 9.39 4.14 -7.01
N ALA A 119 9.39 2.90 -7.49
CA ALA A 119 8.63 2.48 -8.67
C ALA A 119 7.13 2.70 -8.47
N GLY A 120 6.61 2.37 -7.29
CA GLY A 120 5.23 2.61 -6.91
C GLY A 120 4.87 4.11 -6.89
N GLY A 121 5.74 4.95 -6.34
CA GLY A 121 5.58 6.40 -6.35
C GLY A 121 5.51 6.99 -7.76
N PHE A 122 6.38 6.55 -8.66
CA PHE A 122 6.34 6.91 -10.08
C PHE A 122 5.05 6.44 -10.76
N ALA A 123 4.63 5.18 -10.55
CA ALA A 123 3.37 4.67 -11.07
C ALA A 123 2.17 5.48 -10.55
N GLY A 124 2.18 5.82 -9.27
CA GLY A 124 1.19 6.69 -8.63
C GLY A 124 1.15 8.10 -9.25
N ALA A 125 2.30 8.68 -9.54
CA ALA A 125 2.42 9.96 -10.24
C ALA A 125 1.82 9.90 -11.65
N LEU A 126 2.18 8.87 -12.42
CA LEU A 126 1.71 8.67 -13.80
C LEU A 126 0.19 8.47 -13.83
N ILE A 127 -0.35 7.58 -13.01
CA ILE A 127 -1.79 7.29 -12.95
C ILE A 127 -2.57 8.52 -12.47
N GLY A 128 -2.09 9.16 -11.39
CA GLY A 128 -2.72 10.36 -10.83
C GLY A 128 -2.71 11.54 -11.81
N GLY A 129 -1.61 11.71 -12.54
CA GLY A 129 -1.44 12.78 -13.52
C GLY A 129 -2.29 12.59 -14.78
N ALA A 130 -2.34 11.35 -15.30
CA ALA A 130 -3.03 11.00 -16.54
C ALA A 130 -4.56 10.92 -16.37
N ARG A 131 -5.04 10.19 -15.35
CA ARG A 131 -6.48 9.90 -15.21
C ARG A 131 -7.23 10.85 -14.26
N GLY A 132 -6.50 11.67 -13.50
CA GLY A 132 -7.08 12.53 -12.48
C GLY A 132 -7.76 11.71 -11.39
N SER A 133 -7.00 11.34 -10.37
CA SER A 133 -7.53 10.65 -9.20
C SER A 133 -8.23 11.61 -8.24
N THR A 134 -8.95 11.08 -7.25
CA THR A 134 -9.35 11.84 -6.06
C THR A 134 -8.62 11.27 -4.84
N PRO A 135 -8.34 12.06 -3.80
CA PRO A 135 -7.72 11.56 -2.56
C PRO A 135 -8.38 10.29 -2.03
N GLY A 136 -9.71 10.29 -1.98
CA GLY A 136 -10.49 9.16 -1.52
C GLY A 136 -10.32 7.90 -2.36
N ARG A 137 -10.26 8.03 -3.69
CA ARG A 137 -10.00 6.90 -4.60
C ARG A 137 -8.60 6.34 -4.43
N ALA A 138 -7.59 7.19 -4.33
CA ALA A 138 -6.21 6.75 -4.09
C ALA A 138 -6.08 6.03 -2.73
N SER A 139 -6.71 6.58 -1.68
CA SER A 139 -6.76 5.95 -0.36
C SER A 139 -7.47 4.60 -0.40
N TYR A 140 -8.58 4.50 -1.12
CA TYR A 140 -9.33 3.26 -1.27
C TYR A 140 -8.51 2.18 -1.96
N VAL A 141 -7.83 2.51 -3.07
CA VAL A 141 -6.93 1.55 -3.75
C VAL A 141 -5.83 1.05 -2.81
N ALA A 142 -5.19 1.94 -2.05
CA ALA A 142 -4.17 1.55 -1.08
C ALA A 142 -4.74 0.63 0.02
N SER A 143 -5.93 0.94 0.54
CA SER A 143 -6.62 0.14 1.55
C SER A 143 -7.00 -1.25 1.03
N THR A 144 -7.64 -1.37 -0.14
CA THR A 144 -7.99 -2.67 -0.72
C THR A 144 -6.76 -3.52 -1.03
N THR A 145 -5.67 -2.88 -1.48
CA THR A 145 -4.37 -3.53 -1.69
C THR A 145 -3.84 -4.12 -0.38
N LEU A 146 -3.76 -3.30 0.68
CA LEU A 146 -3.27 -3.72 1.99
C LEU A 146 -4.08 -4.87 2.58
N TRP A 147 -5.41 -4.71 2.66
CA TRP A 147 -6.29 -5.69 3.26
C TRP A 147 -6.40 -6.96 2.43
N GLY A 148 -6.35 -6.84 1.10
CA GLY A 148 -6.24 -7.99 0.20
C GLY A 148 -5.05 -8.87 0.59
N GLY A 149 -3.87 -8.28 0.80
CA GLY A 149 -2.69 -9.04 1.20
C GLY A 149 -2.72 -9.56 2.63
N LEU A 150 -3.18 -8.76 3.60
CA LEU A 150 -3.24 -9.20 5.00
C LEU A 150 -4.22 -10.37 5.19
N ILE A 151 -5.44 -10.26 4.65
CA ILE A 151 -6.47 -11.28 4.83
C ILE A 151 -6.06 -12.57 4.13
N THR A 152 -5.57 -12.53 2.89
CA THR A 152 -5.12 -13.75 2.20
C THR A 152 -3.87 -14.33 2.84
N GLY A 153 -2.95 -13.51 3.36
CA GLY A 153 -1.76 -13.98 4.05
C GLY A 153 -2.08 -14.75 5.32
N PHE A 154 -2.94 -14.19 6.17
CA PHE A 154 -3.42 -14.87 7.37
C PHE A 154 -4.24 -16.13 7.04
N THR A 155 -5.05 -16.07 5.98
CA THR A 155 -5.79 -17.25 5.49
C THR A 155 -4.84 -18.33 4.96
N GLY A 156 -3.79 -17.95 4.23
CA GLY A 156 -2.77 -18.89 3.77
C GLY A 156 -2.04 -19.56 4.94
N ALA A 157 -1.71 -18.79 5.97
CA ALA A 157 -1.10 -19.31 7.20
C ALA A 157 -2.01 -20.30 7.96
N LEU A 158 -3.32 -20.04 7.97
CA LEU A 158 -4.33 -20.92 8.58
C LEU A 158 -4.34 -22.31 7.94
N PHE A 159 -4.20 -22.38 6.61
CA PHE A 159 -4.30 -23.63 5.86
C PHE A 159 -2.97 -24.39 5.69
N GLU A 160 -1.84 -23.85 6.16
CA GLU A 160 -0.55 -24.54 6.10
C GLU A 160 -0.26 -25.26 7.42
N PRO A 161 -0.39 -26.61 7.46
CA PRO A 161 -0.15 -27.37 8.67
C PRO A 161 1.32 -27.38 9.09
N ASP A 162 2.27 -27.28 8.16
CA ASP A 162 3.71 -27.30 8.46
C ASP A 162 4.21 -25.92 8.91
N ASP A 163 4.55 -25.80 10.19
CA ASP A 163 5.14 -24.61 10.81
C ASP A 163 6.34 -24.04 10.04
N ARG A 164 7.17 -24.89 9.43
CA ARG A 164 8.35 -24.44 8.69
C ARG A 164 8.00 -23.82 7.34
N ARG A 165 6.85 -24.18 6.76
CA ARG A 165 6.33 -23.64 5.49
C ARG A 165 5.32 -22.53 5.67
N ARG A 166 4.71 -22.42 6.86
CA ARG A 166 3.64 -21.47 7.15
C ARG A 166 3.99 -20.04 6.76
N GLY A 167 5.18 -19.55 7.12
CA GLY A 167 5.63 -18.22 6.74
C GLY A 167 5.70 -18.02 5.23
N GLU A 168 6.30 -18.98 4.51
CA GLU A 168 6.42 -18.95 3.05
C GLU A 168 5.04 -18.91 2.38
N VAL A 169 4.11 -19.78 2.81
CA VAL A 169 2.74 -19.82 2.27
C VAL A 169 1.98 -18.54 2.62
N ALA A 170 2.13 -18.01 3.83
CA ALA A 170 1.50 -16.77 4.25
C ALA A 170 1.97 -15.58 3.40
N TYR A 171 3.28 -15.41 3.20
CA TYR A 171 3.82 -14.33 2.37
C TYR A 171 3.45 -14.49 0.89
N LEU A 172 3.44 -15.71 0.37
CA LEU A 172 3.00 -15.99 -1.00
C LEU A 172 1.52 -15.62 -1.18
N ALA A 173 0.65 -16.12 -0.29
CA ALA A 173 -0.78 -15.82 -0.32
C ALA A 173 -1.03 -14.32 -0.14
N ALA A 174 -0.26 -13.65 0.73
CA ALA A 174 -0.32 -12.21 0.92
C ALA A 174 0.05 -11.46 -0.37
N GLY A 175 1.15 -11.84 -1.04
CA GLY A 175 1.54 -11.23 -2.31
C GLY A 175 0.45 -11.35 -3.38
N ILE A 176 -0.19 -12.53 -3.49
CA ILE A 176 -1.31 -12.75 -4.42
C ILE A 176 -2.49 -11.84 -4.07
N GLY A 177 -2.95 -11.88 -2.81
CA GLY A 177 -4.09 -11.07 -2.36
C GLY A 177 -3.82 -9.57 -2.42
N TYR A 178 -2.58 -9.14 -2.21
CA TYR A 178 -2.17 -7.75 -2.33
C TYR A 178 -2.35 -7.24 -3.77
N ASN A 179 -1.91 -8.02 -4.76
CA ASN A 179 -2.10 -7.70 -6.17
C ASN A 179 -3.57 -7.78 -6.60
N LEU A 180 -4.32 -8.78 -6.13
CA LEU A 180 -5.76 -8.85 -6.36
C LEU A 180 -6.50 -7.65 -5.75
N GLY A 181 -6.12 -7.24 -4.54
CA GLY A 181 -6.63 -6.07 -3.85
C GLY A 181 -6.33 -4.77 -4.59
N LEU A 182 -5.13 -4.65 -5.19
CA LEU A 182 -4.75 -3.54 -6.06
C LEU A 182 -5.63 -3.47 -7.31
N VAL A 183 -5.74 -4.57 -8.05
CA VAL A 183 -6.53 -4.63 -9.27
C VAL A 183 -8.01 -4.34 -8.95
N THR A 184 -8.56 -4.98 -7.92
CA THR A 184 -9.94 -4.76 -7.48
C THR A 184 -10.16 -3.32 -7.05
N GLY A 185 -9.22 -2.75 -6.29
CA GLY A 185 -9.25 -1.35 -5.88
C GLY A 185 -9.32 -0.42 -7.09
N VAL A 186 -8.41 -0.59 -8.05
CA VAL A 186 -8.37 0.24 -9.27
C VAL A 186 -9.67 0.14 -10.07
N LEU A 187 -10.20 -1.06 -10.25
CA LEU A 187 -11.43 -1.29 -11.02
C LEU A 187 -12.69 -0.74 -10.32
N THR A 188 -12.73 -0.79 -8.99
CA THR A 188 -13.93 -0.41 -8.21
C THR A 188 -13.88 1.00 -7.65
N ALA A 189 -12.70 1.65 -7.58
CA ALA A 189 -12.54 2.98 -6.99
C ALA A 189 -13.44 4.04 -7.64
N ALA A 190 -13.66 3.94 -8.96
CA ALA A 190 -14.53 4.88 -9.67
C ALA A 190 -16.00 4.79 -9.22
N TYR A 191 -16.46 3.59 -8.89
CA TYR A 191 -17.82 3.32 -8.43
C TYR A 191 -17.98 3.62 -6.93
N ALA A 192 -17.03 3.16 -6.12
CA ALA A 192 -17.07 3.34 -4.68
C ALA A 192 -16.88 4.81 -4.25
N SER A 193 -15.93 5.52 -4.88
CA SER A 193 -15.58 6.93 -4.65
C SER A 193 -15.68 7.41 -3.17
N PRO A 194 -15.17 6.66 -2.18
CA PRO A 194 -15.31 7.03 -0.78
C PRO A 194 -14.47 8.28 -0.48
N SER A 195 -14.76 9.00 0.60
CA SER A 195 -13.82 10.00 1.14
C SER A 195 -12.65 9.34 1.86
N VAL A 196 -11.53 10.08 1.99
CA VAL A 196 -10.35 9.61 2.76
C VAL A 196 -10.74 9.24 4.20
N ALA A 197 -11.57 10.06 4.84
CA ALA A 197 -12.05 9.81 6.20
C ALA A 197 -12.81 8.47 6.29
N ARG A 198 -13.71 8.19 5.34
CA ARG A 198 -14.41 6.90 5.28
C ARG A 198 -13.44 5.73 5.18
N VAL A 199 -12.43 5.81 4.30
CA VAL A 199 -11.42 4.75 4.16
C VAL A 199 -10.66 4.56 5.47
N ARG A 200 -10.30 5.63 6.20
CA ARG A 200 -9.60 5.51 7.50
C ARG A 200 -10.46 4.87 8.58
N PHE A 201 -11.75 5.18 8.65
CA PHE A 201 -12.65 4.47 9.57
C PHE A 201 -12.80 2.99 9.21
N VAL A 202 -12.82 2.68 7.91
CA VAL A 202 -12.86 1.30 7.44
C VAL A 202 -11.58 0.54 7.82
N ASP A 203 -10.41 1.12 7.56
CA ASP A 203 -9.12 0.58 7.98
C ASP A 203 -9.06 0.33 9.50
N LEU A 204 -9.55 1.29 10.30
CA LEU A 204 -9.63 1.13 11.76
C LEU A 204 -10.61 0.01 12.16
N GLY A 205 -11.72 -0.14 11.45
CA GLY A 205 -12.64 -1.26 11.63
C GLY A 205 -11.98 -2.60 11.37
N GLY A 206 -11.18 -2.71 10.30
CA GLY A 206 -10.39 -3.90 10.01
C GLY A 206 -9.35 -4.22 11.10
N ILE A 207 -8.59 -3.22 11.55
CA ILE A 207 -7.61 -3.39 12.64
C ILE A 207 -8.30 -3.80 13.93
N GLY A 208 -9.37 -3.09 14.31
CA GLY A 208 -10.14 -3.38 15.52
C GLY A 208 -10.76 -4.77 15.50
N GLY A 209 -11.35 -5.17 14.37
CA GLY A 209 -11.92 -6.50 14.19
C GLY A 209 -10.87 -7.61 14.28
N ALA A 210 -9.70 -7.43 13.66
CA ALA A 210 -8.58 -8.37 13.74
C ALA A 210 -8.09 -8.54 15.17
N LEU A 211 -7.78 -7.43 15.86
CA LEU A 211 -7.26 -7.42 17.23
C LEU A 211 -8.26 -7.98 18.23
N ALA A 212 -9.54 -7.59 18.15
CA ALA A 212 -10.57 -8.08 19.05
C ALA A 212 -10.78 -9.59 18.89
N SER A 213 -10.79 -10.09 17.66
CA SER A 213 -11.01 -11.51 17.39
C SER A 213 -9.79 -12.35 17.77
N ALA A 214 -8.59 -11.93 17.38
CA ALA A 214 -7.35 -12.64 17.73
C ALA A 214 -7.07 -12.61 19.24
N GLY A 215 -7.27 -11.45 19.88
CA GLY A 215 -7.12 -11.30 21.33
C GLY A 215 -8.18 -12.09 22.10
N GLY A 216 -9.43 -12.06 21.65
CA GLY A 216 -10.50 -12.87 22.22
C GLY A 216 -10.20 -14.37 22.12
N TYR A 217 -9.70 -14.82 20.97
CA TYR A 217 -9.25 -16.21 20.79
C TYR A 217 -8.11 -16.56 21.76
N ALA A 218 -7.07 -15.73 21.83
CA ALA A 218 -5.94 -15.97 22.73
C ALA A 218 -6.37 -16.05 24.20
N LEU A 219 -7.32 -15.22 24.63
CA LEU A 219 -7.86 -15.24 25.99
C LEU A 219 -8.71 -16.50 26.28
N ILE A 220 -9.45 -17.01 25.30
CA ILE A 220 -10.30 -18.21 25.45
C ILE A 220 -9.46 -19.48 25.39
N ALA A 221 -8.51 -19.55 24.46
CA ALA A 221 -7.69 -20.74 24.25
C ALA A 221 -6.53 -20.84 25.26
N GLY A 222 -6.09 -19.73 25.85
CA GLY A 222 -5.03 -19.72 26.85
C GLY A 222 -3.71 -20.27 26.31
N ASP A 223 -3.07 -21.14 27.09
CA ASP A 223 -1.79 -21.77 26.74
C ASP A 223 -1.92 -22.78 25.58
N ASP A 224 -3.13 -23.25 25.28
CA ASP A 224 -3.42 -24.19 24.19
C ASP A 224 -3.74 -23.49 22.85
N ALA A 225 -3.50 -22.18 22.76
CA ALA A 225 -3.79 -21.40 21.57
C ALA A 225 -2.98 -21.85 20.35
N ASP A 226 -3.64 -22.50 19.39
CA ASP A 226 -3.05 -22.79 18.07
C ASP A 226 -2.84 -21.46 17.31
N PRO A 227 -1.59 -21.09 16.96
CA PRO A 227 -1.30 -19.85 16.23
C PRO A 227 -1.95 -19.79 14.84
N ARG A 228 -2.19 -20.94 14.19
CA ARG A 228 -2.89 -21.00 12.89
C ARG A 228 -4.33 -20.53 13.00
N ALA A 229 -5.04 -21.07 13.99
CA ALA A 229 -6.40 -20.68 14.29
C ALA A 229 -6.46 -19.20 14.70
N GLY A 230 -5.48 -18.72 15.47
CA GLY A 230 -5.35 -17.31 15.81
C GLY A 230 -5.26 -16.40 14.58
N LEU A 231 -4.42 -16.74 13.60
CA LEU A 231 -4.30 -15.99 12.34
C LEU A 231 -5.59 -16.06 11.50
N GLY A 232 -6.22 -17.24 11.41
CA GLY A 232 -7.50 -17.41 10.72
C GLY A 232 -8.62 -16.56 11.33
N ILE A 233 -8.70 -16.53 12.66
CA ILE A 233 -9.66 -15.74 13.41
C ILE A 233 -9.36 -14.24 13.26
N ALA A 234 -8.08 -13.84 13.23
CA ALA A 234 -7.69 -12.47 12.92
C ALA A 234 -8.14 -12.04 11.52
N ALA A 235 -7.98 -12.92 10.51
CA ALA A 235 -8.41 -12.67 9.14
C ALA A 235 -9.93 -12.48 9.04
N LEU A 236 -10.69 -13.37 9.68
CA LEU A 236 -12.15 -13.29 9.74
C LEU A 236 -12.61 -12.03 10.45
N GLY A 237 -12.01 -11.73 11.61
CA GLY A 237 -12.26 -10.52 12.38
C GLY A 237 -11.99 -9.25 11.58
N ALA A 238 -10.87 -9.21 10.85
CA ALA A 238 -10.53 -8.11 9.95
C ALA A 238 -11.61 -7.92 8.88
N ALA A 239 -12.00 -9.00 8.19
CA ALA A 239 -13.00 -8.96 7.13
C ALA A 239 -14.35 -8.46 7.63
N VAL A 240 -14.81 -8.97 8.78
CA VAL A 240 -16.05 -8.52 9.44
C VAL A 240 -15.94 -7.05 9.86
N GLY A 241 -14.81 -6.66 10.47
CA GLY A 241 -14.55 -5.29 10.89
C GLY A 241 -14.58 -4.29 9.73
N LEU A 242 -13.96 -4.64 8.60
CA LEU A 242 -14.02 -3.86 7.36
C LEU A 242 -15.45 -3.76 6.82
N GLY A 243 -16.19 -4.87 6.76
CA GLY A 243 -17.55 -4.90 6.24
C GLY A 243 -18.53 -4.07 7.10
N VAL A 244 -18.48 -4.24 8.41
CA VAL A 244 -19.33 -3.51 9.37
C VAL A 244 -19.01 -2.02 9.35
N SER A 245 -17.72 -1.64 9.40
CA SER A 245 -17.32 -0.23 9.31
C SER A 245 -17.67 0.38 7.97
N TRP A 246 -17.55 -0.35 6.86
CA TRP A 246 -17.97 0.11 5.53
C TRP A 246 -19.47 0.39 5.48
N TRP A 247 -20.29 -0.47 6.10
CA TRP A 247 -21.73 -0.30 6.20
C TRP A 247 -22.11 0.88 7.10
N LEU A 248 -21.52 0.98 8.30
CA LEU A 248 -21.78 2.08 9.25
C LEU A 248 -21.36 3.46 8.71
N THR A 249 -20.40 3.50 7.79
CA THR A 249 -19.92 4.73 7.17
C THR A 249 -20.55 5.01 5.80
N SER A 250 -21.61 4.29 5.43
CA SER A 250 -22.25 4.40 4.11
C SER A 250 -22.79 5.80 3.79
N ASP A 251 -23.26 6.53 4.80
CA ASP A 251 -23.78 7.90 4.65
C ASP A 251 -22.69 8.99 4.64
N MET A 252 -21.40 8.62 4.79
CA MET A 252 -20.32 9.62 4.73
C MET A 252 -20.19 10.23 3.33
N PRO A 253 -19.80 11.51 3.23
CA PRO A 253 -19.65 12.18 1.94
C PRO A 253 -18.71 11.44 0.99
N GLU A 254 -19.12 11.35 -0.27
CA GLU A 254 -18.30 10.80 -1.34
C GLU A 254 -17.30 11.82 -1.88
N ASP A 255 -16.12 11.36 -2.27
CA ASP A 255 -15.08 12.17 -2.92
C ASP A 255 -15.19 12.06 -4.44
N ARG A 256 -16.33 12.53 -4.97
CA ARG A 256 -16.53 12.64 -6.42
C ARG A 256 -15.92 13.94 -6.93
N ARG A 257 -15.20 13.85 -8.03
CA ARG A 257 -14.82 15.02 -8.82
C ARG A 257 -16.13 15.68 -9.29
N LYS A 258 -16.38 16.94 -8.88
CA LYS A 258 -17.46 17.74 -9.46
C LYS A 258 -17.10 17.99 -10.92
N THR A 259 -17.53 17.11 -11.82
CA THR A 259 -17.38 17.34 -13.25
C THR A 259 -18.27 18.52 -13.62
N PRO A 260 -17.79 19.51 -14.39
CA PRO A 260 -18.69 20.37 -15.14
C PRO A 260 -19.54 19.47 -16.03
N GLU A 261 -20.83 19.78 -16.16
CA GLU A 261 -21.92 18.98 -16.74
C GLU A 261 -21.74 18.48 -18.19
N LYS A 262 -20.57 18.65 -18.83
CA LYS A 262 -20.35 18.41 -20.28
C LYS A 262 -19.03 17.73 -20.67
N ALA A 263 -18.39 16.96 -19.79
CA ALA A 263 -17.31 16.07 -20.23
C ALA A 263 -17.90 14.68 -20.52
N GLU A 264 -18.17 14.39 -21.80
CA GLU A 264 -18.51 13.05 -22.27
C GLU A 264 -17.50 12.05 -21.70
N ARG A 265 -17.98 11.15 -20.83
CA ARG A 265 -17.19 10.03 -20.35
C ARG A 265 -16.97 9.08 -21.53
N ARG A 266 -15.87 9.24 -22.26
CA ARG A 266 -15.28 8.08 -22.96
C ARG A 266 -14.80 7.14 -21.87
N ALA A 267 -15.59 6.10 -21.59
CA ALA A 267 -15.15 5.00 -20.77
C ALA A 267 -14.02 4.31 -21.54
N GLY A 268 -12.77 4.60 -21.17
CA GLY A 268 -11.62 3.88 -21.70
C GLY A 268 -11.80 2.39 -21.41
N THR A 269 -11.73 1.56 -22.45
CA THR A 269 -11.90 0.12 -22.32
C THR A 269 -10.64 -0.47 -21.72
N VAL A 270 -10.66 -0.90 -20.46
CA VAL A 270 -9.56 -1.66 -19.86
C VAL A 270 -9.86 -3.15 -20.03
N ARG A 271 -8.98 -3.87 -20.73
CA ARG A 271 -9.01 -5.32 -20.90
C ARG A 271 -7.86 -5.93 -20.11
N ALA A 272 -8.15 -7.02 -19.39
CA ALA A 272 -7.10 -7.86 -18.86
C ALA A 272 -6.43 -8.61 -20.02
N LEU A 273 -5.11 -8.55 -20.06
CA LEU A 273 -4.28 -9.33 -20.97
C LEU A 273 -3.63 -10.45 -20.14
N VAL A 274 -3.83 -11.69 -20.56
CA VAL A 274 -3.16 -12.84 -19.96
C VAL A 274 -2.45 -13.56 -21.09
N THR A 275 -1.12 -13.51 -21.08
CA THR A 275 -0.28 -14.12 -22.11
C THR A 275 0.61 -15.18 -21.47
N PRO A 276 0.58 -16.44 -21.96
CA PRO A 276 1.55 -17.44 -21.51
C PRO A 276 2.95 -17.05 -21.96
N VAL A 277 3.94 -17.23 -21.09
CA VAL A 277 5.37 -17.04 -21.38
C VAL A 277 6.13 -18.30 -20.99
N GLU A 278 7.32 -18.50 -21.53
CA GLU A 278 8.15 -19.64 -21.16
C GLU A 278 8.42 -19.61 -19.64
N GLY A 279 7.95 -20.63 -18.93
CA GLY A 279 8.05 -20.71 -17.47
C GLY A 279 6.95 -20.00 -16.67
N GLY A 280 5.88 -19.46 -17.29
CA GLY A 280 4.79 -18.86 -16.51
C GLY A 280 3.69 -18.14 -17.28
N ILE A 281 3.02 -17.21 -16.59
CA ILE A 281 1.93 -16.38 -17.12
C ILE A 281 2.28 -14.92 -16.87
N LEU A 282 2.20 -14.11 -17.92
CA LEU A 282 2.28 -12.66 -17.83
C LEU A 282 0.86 -12.10 -17.82
N ALA A 283 0.45 -11.48 -16.71
CA ALA A 283 -0.81 -10.76 -16.60
C ALA A 283 -0.56 -9.25 -16.69
N GLY A 284 -1.34 -8.58 -17.53
CA GLY A 284 -1.27 -7.14 -17.75
C GLY A 284 -2.66 -6.54 -17.98
N LEU A 285 -2.72 -5.22 -18.09
CA LEU A 285 -3.92 -4.49 -18.49
C LEU A 285 -3.60 -3.73 -19.77
N ALA A 286 -4.43 -3.91 -20.80
CA ALA A 286 -4.34 -3.18 -22.07
C ALA A 286 -5.65 -2.43 -22.30
N GLY A 287 -5.61 -1.24 -22.89
CA GLY A 287 -6.83 -0.49 -23.11
C GLY A 287 -6.60 0.82 -23.85
N ASP A 288 -7.66 1.25 -24.54
CA ASP A 288 -7.66 2.56 -25.20
C ASP A 288 -7.83 3.63 -24.14
N LEU A 289 -6.88 4.58 -24.15
CA LEU A 289 -6.82 5.71 -23.23
C LEU A 289 -7.60 6.91 -23.77
#